data_AF-Q9ZGH1-F1
#
_entry.id   AF-Q9ZGH1-F1
#
_cell.length_a   1.000
_cell.length_b   1.000
_cell.length_c   1.000
_cell.angle_alpha   90.00
_cell.angle_beta   90.00
_cell.angle_gamma   90.00
#
_symmetry.space_group_name_H-M   'P 1'
#
loop_
_entity.id
_entity.type
_entity.pdbx_description
1 polymer ?
#
loop_
_entity_poly.entity_id
_entity_poly.type
_entity_poly.pdbx_seq_one_letter_code
_entity_poly.pdbx_strand_id
1 'polypeptide(L)'
;MTAPALSATAPAERCAHPGADLGAAVHAVGQTLAAGGLVPPDEAGTTARHLVRLAVRYGNSPFTPLEEARHDLGVDRDAFRRLLALFGQVPELRTAVETGPAGAYWKNTLLPLEQRGVFDAALARKPVFPYSVGLYPGPTCMFRCHFCVRVTGARYDPSALDAGNAMFRSVIDEIPAGNPSAMYFSGGLEPLTNPGLGSLAAHATDHGLRPTVYTNSFALTERTLERQPGLWGLHAIRTSLYGLNDEEYEQTTGKKAAFRRVRENLRRFQQLRAERESPINLGFAYIVLPGRASRLLDLVDFIADLNDAGQGRTIDFVNIREDYSGRDDGKLPQEERAELQEALNAFEERVRERTPGLHIDYGYALNSLRTGADAELLRIKPATMRPTAHPQVAVQVDLLGDVYLYREAGFPDLDGATRYIAGRVTPDTSLTEVVRDFVERGGEVAAVDGDEYFMDGFDQVVTARLNQLERDAADGWEEARGFLR
;
A
#
# COMPACT_ATOMS: atom_id res chain seq x y z
N MET A 1 8.32 -7.99 -37.69
CA MET A 1 7.44 -8.43 -36.59
C MET A 1 6.09 -7.79 -36.81
N THR A 2 5.10 -8.58 -37.22
CA THR A 2 3.70 -8.16 -37.25
C THR A 2 3.30 -7.79 -35.83
N ALA A 3 2.78 -6.58 -35.61
CA ALA A 3 2.15 -6.23 -34.34
C ALA A 3 1.13 -7.34 -34.01
N PRO A 4 1.09 -7.86 -32.77
CA PRO A 4 0.11 -8.88 -32.42
C PRO A 4 -1.26 -8.30 -32.77
N ALA A 5 -2.07 -9.07 -33.52
CA ALA A 5 -3.43 -8.69 -33.81
C ALA A 5 -4.08 -8.32 -32.47
N LEU A 6 -4.42 -7.05 -32.29
CA LEU A 6 -5.12 -6.59 -31.09
C LEU A 6 -6.37 -7.46 -31.00
N SER A 7 -6.51 -8.20 -29.91
CA SER A 7 -7.71 -8.98 -29.61
C SER A 7 -8.95 -8.13 -29.91
N ALA A 8 -10.01 -8.71 -30.46
CA ALA A 8 -11.27 -7.99 -30.70
C ALA A 8 -11.84 -7.34 -29.41
N THR A 9 -11.42 -7.82 -28.24
CA THR A 9 -11.77 -7.29 -26.90
C THR A 9 -10.90 -6.12 -26.43
N ALA A 10 -9.77 -5.87 -27.07
CA ALA A 10 -8.77 -4.90 -26.62
C ALA A 10 -9.32 -3.46 -26.42
N PRO A 11 -10.28 -2.95 -27.22
CA PRO A 11 -10.87 -1.64 -26.97
C PRO A 11 -11.67 -1.58 -25.66
N ALA A 12 -12.41 -2.65 -25.33
CA ALA A 12 -13.21 -2.72 -24.11
C ALA A 12 -12.30 -2.79 -22.87
N GLU A 13 -11.29 -3.66 -22.90
CA GLU A 13 -10.30 -3.82 -21.82
C GLU A 13 -9.47 -2.56 -21.55
N ARG A 14 -9.41 -1.63 -22.51
CA ARG A 14 -8.64 -0.38 -22.39
C ARG A 14 -9.50 0.86 -22.26
N CYS A 15 -10.82 0.74 -22.17
CA CYS A 15 -11.70 1.89 -22.27
C CYS A 15 -11.48 2.94 -21.16
N ALA A 16 -10.96 2.56 -20.00
CA ALA A 16 -10.64 3.48 -18.91
C ALA A 16 -9.29 4.22 -19.06
N HIS A 17 -8.46 3.85 -20.03
CA HIS A 17 -7.14 4.45 -20.24
C HIS A 17 -7.26 5.84 -20.89
N PRO A 18 -6.37 6.78 -20.56
CA PRO A 18 -6.30 8.07 -21.25
C PRO A 18 -6.15 7.90 -22.77
N GLY A 19 -6.98 8.60 -23.55
CA GLY A 19 -6.97 8.54 -25.01
C GLY A 19 -7.61 7.28 -25.62
N ALA A 20 -8.30 6.45 -24.84
CA ALA A 20 -8.98 5.27 -25.37
C ALA A 20 -10.09 5.61 -26.39
N ASP A 21 -10.21 4.77 -27.42
CA ASP A 21 -11.32 4.86 -28.38
C ASP A 21 -12.61 4.29 -27.75
N LEU A 22 -13.37 5.19 -27.12
CA LEU A 22 -14.63 4.84 -26.48
C LEU A 22 -15.68 4.35 -27.49
N GLY A 23 -15.61 4.78 -28.75
CA GLY A 23 -16.52 4.31 -29.80
C GLY A 23 -16.29 2.83 -30.10
N ALA A 24 -15.03 2.45 -30.27
CA ALA A 24 -14.62 1.05 -30.44
C ALA A 24 -14.95 0.20 -29.20
N ALA A 25 -14.75 0.75 -28.00
CA ALA A 25 -15.12 0.06 -26.76
C ALA A 25 -16.62 -0.20 -26.65
N VAL A 26 -17.47 0.79 -26.94
CA VAL A 26 -18.93 0.62 -26.94
C VAL A 26 -19.36 -0.42 -27.97
N HIS A 27 -18.74 -0.41 -29.15
CA HIS A 27 -19.02 -1.40 -30.17
C HIS A 27 -18.67 -2.82 -29.70
N ALA A 28 -17.46 -3.03 -29.15
CA ALA A 28 -17.00 -4.32 -28.65
C ALA A 28 -17.90 -4.84 -27.52
N VAL A 29 -18.21 -4.01 -26.52
CA VAL A 29 -19.11 -4.39 -25.42
C VAL A 29 -20.51 -4.68 -25.95
N GLY A 30 -21.03 -3.88 -26.89
CA GLY A 30 -22.33 -4.12 -27.52
C GLY A 30 -22.40 -5.46 -28.23
N GLN A 31 -21.33 -5.86 -28.93
CA GLN A 31 -21.23 -7.19 -29.52
C GLN A 31 -21.23 -8.30 -28.47
N THR A 32 -20.47 -8.15 -27.37
CA THR A 32 -20.47 -9.11 -26.26
C THR A 32 -21.87 -9.28 -25.66
N LEU A 33 -22.56 -8.16 -25.38
CA LEU A 33 -23.91 -8.18 -24.82
C LEU A 33 -24.92 -8.88 -25.76
N ALA A 34 -24.88 -8.55 -27.06
CA ALA A 34 -25.80 -9.12 -28.05
C ALA A 34 -25.51 -10.61 -28.31
N ALA A 35 -24.23 -10.98 -28.46
CA ALA A 35 -23.83 -12.37 -28.70
C ALA A 35 -24.13 -13.27 -27.49
N GLY A 36 -24.02 -12.73 -26.26
CA GLY A 36 -24.37 -13.44 -25.04
C GLY A 36 -25.88 -13.49 -24.75
N GLY A 37 -26.72 -12.82 -25.54
CA GLY A 37 -28.16 -12.71 -25.28
C GLY A 37 -28.50 -12.01 -23.96
N LEU A 38 -27.59 -11.18 -23.44
CA LEU A 38 -27.73 -10.53 -22.14
C LEU A 38 -28.74 -9.38 -22.18
N VAL A 39 -28.91 -8.79 -23.35
CA VAL A 39 -29.87 -7.70 -23.62
C VAL A 39 -30.46 -7.86 -25.03
N PRO A 40 -31.66 -7.29 -25.28
CA PRO A 40 -32.20 -7.19 -26.63
C PRO A 40 -31.21 -6.50 -27.60
N PRO A 41 -31.08 -6.96 -28.85
CA PRO A 41 -30.11 -6.41 -29.80
C PRO A 41 -30.24 -4.89 -30.05
N ASP A 42 -31.45 -4.36 -29.97
CA ASP A 42 -31.76 -2.93 -30.11
C ASP A 42 -31.35 -2.10 -28.89
N GLU A 43 -31.27 -2.71 -27.70
CA GLU A 43 -30.78 -2.07 -26.47
C GLU A 43 -29.26 -2.16 -26.29
N ALA A 44 -28.59 -3.06 -27.02
CA ALA A 44 -27.19 -3.40 -26.80
C ALA A 44 -26.25 -2.19 -26.90
N GLY A 45 -26.46 -1.31 -27.89
CA GLY A 45 -25.62 -0.12 -28.07
C GLY A 45 -25.75 0.89 -26.93
N THR A 46 -26.97 1.15 -26.47
CA THR A 46 -27.23 2.08 -25.36
C THR A 46 -26.68 1.53 -24.05
N THR A 47 -26.94 0.25 -23.78
CA THR A 47 -26.44 -0.43 -22.58
C THR A 47 -24.92 -0.47 -22.54
N ALA A 48 -24.28 -0.83 -23.65
CA ALA A 48 -22.82 -0.82 -23.77
C ALA A 48 -22.22 0.56 -23.51
N ARG A 49 -22.87 1.64 -23.97
CA ARG A 49 -22.43 3.02 -23.69
C ARG A 49 -22.43 3.32 -22.20
N HIS A 50 -23.47 2.93 -21.47
CA HIS A 50 -23.52 3.12 -20.01
C HIS A 50 -22.47 2.28 -19.28
N LEU A 51 -22.31 1.01 -19.66
CA LEU A 51 -21.32 0.12 -19.07
C LEU A 51 -19.87 0.62 -19.28
N VAL A 52 -19.55 1.07 -20.50
CA VAL A 52 -18.24 1.68 -20.80
C VAL A 52 -18.04 2.94 -19.96
N ARG A 53 -19.04 3.84 -19.88
CA ARG A 53 -18.93 5.03 -19.01
C ARG A 53 -18.70 4.68 -17.54
N LEU A 54 -19.31 3.61 -17.05
CA LEU A 54 -19.12 3.12 -15.69
C LEU A 54 -17.69 2.59 -15.48
N ALA A 55 -17.15 1.82 -16.44
CA ALA A 55 -15.77 1.34 -16.41
C ALA A 55 -14.76 2.50 -16.44
N VAL A 56 -15.00 3.51 -17.28
CA VAL A 56 -14.19 4.74 -17.29
C VAL A 56 -14.23 5.42 -15.93
N ARG A 57 -15.42 5.59 -15.34
CA ARG A 57 -15.58 6.25 -14.03
C ARG A 57 -14.78 5.52 -12.94
N TYR A 58 -14.98 4.21 -12.75
CA TYR A 58 -14.29 3.49 -11.67
C TYR A 58 -12.83 3.16 -11.95
N GLY A 59 -12.42 3.12 -13.23
CA GLY A 59 -11.01 3.04 -13.62
C GLY A 59 -10.22 4.33 -13.39
N ASN A 60 -10.90 5.47 -13.15
CA ASN A 60 -10.27 6.78 -12.90
C ASN A 60 -10.61 7.38 -11.53
N SER A 61 -11.75 7.03 -10.95
CA SER A 61 -12.29 7.60 -9.71
C SER A 61 -12.87 6.46 -8.85
N PRO A 62 -12.02 5.67 -8.17
CA PRO A 62 -12.41 4.40 -7.57
C PRO A 62 -13.39 4.57 -6.40
N PHE A 63 -13.35 5.73 -5.74
CA PHE A 63 -14.16 6.05 -4.56
C PHE A 63 -15.49 6.74 -4.89
N THR A 64 -15.93 6.75 -6.15
CA THR A 64 -17.20 7.35 -6.57
C THR A 64 -18.40 6.60 -5.97
N PRO A 65 -19.26 7.23 -5.16
CA PRO A 65 -20.46 6.57 -4.63
C PRO A 65 -21.42 6.15 -5.74
N LEU A 66 -22.11 5.03 -5.55
CA LEU A 66 -22.97 4.42 -6.57
C LEU A 66 -24.13 5.33 -6.97
N GLU A 67 -24.71 6.06 -6.02
CA GLU A 67 -25.80 7.00 -6.31
C GLU A 67 -25.33 8.18 -7.17
N GLU A 68 -24.08 8.63 -6.96
CA GLU A 68 -23.45 9.66 -7.79
C GLU A 68 -23.20 9.14 -9.22
N ALA A 69 -22.62 7.93 -9.34
CA ALA A 69 -22.40 7.28 -10.62
C ALA A 69 -23.73 7.07 -11.39
N ARG A 70 -24.82 6.74 -10.69
CA ARG A 70 -26.16 6.64 -11.28
C ARG A 70 -26.61 7.97 -11.86
N HIS A 71 -26.50 9.04 -11.08
CA HIS A 71 -26.89 10.39 -11.50
C HIS A 71 -26.10 10.83 -12.74
N ASP A 72 -24.80 10.55 -12.80
CA ASP A 72 -23.96 10.89 -13.95
C ASP A 72 -24.37 10.15 -15.23
N LEU A 73 -24.85 8.91 -15.11
CA LEU A 73 -25.37 8.15 -16.23
C LEU A 73 -26.77 8.62 -16.67
N GLY A 74 -27.50 9.34 -15.81
CA GLY A 74 -28.84 9.84 -16.11
C GLY A 74 -29.90 8.75 -16.17
N VAL A 75 -29.72 7.67 -15.40
CA VAL A 75 -30.64 6.53 -15.36
C VAL A 75 -31.38 6.43 -14.02
N ASP A 76 -32.54 5.79 -14.02
CA ASP A 76 -33.25 5.46 -12.78
C ASP A 76 -32.56 4.33 -12.00
N ARG A 77 -33.06 4.04 -10.79
CA ARG A 77 -32.45 3.06 -9.89
C ARG A 77 -32.55 1.63 -10.41
N ASP A 78 -33.65 1.25 -11.06
CA ASP A 78 -33.83 -0.12 -11.55
C ASP A 78 -32.96 -0.39 -12.77
N ALA A 79 -32.88 0.57 -13.68
CA ALA A 79 -31.95 0.56 -14.80
C ALA A 79 -30.50 0.49 -14.31
N PHE A 80 -30.13 1.24 -13.27
CA PHE A 80 -28.78 1.18 -12.72
C PHE A 80 -28.46 -0.16 -12.05
N ARG A 81 -29.39 -0.76 -11.30
CA ARG A 81 -29.23 -2.13 -10.77
C ARG A 81 -28.94 -3.13 -11.89
N ARG A 82 -29.71 -3.05 -12.99
CA ARG A 82 -29.48 -3.89 -14.17
C ARG A 82 -28.10 -3.66 -14.78
N LEU A 83 -27.64 -2.41 -14.86
CA LEU A 83 -26.29 -2.09 -15.35
C LEU A 83 -25.20 -2.68 -14.45
N LEU A 84 -25.31 -2.58 -13.13
CA LEU A 84 -24.34 -3.17 -12.20
C LEU A 84 -24.27 -4.70 -12.35
N ALA A 85 -25.43 -5.36 -12.47
CA ALA A 85 -25.49 -6.81 -12.69
C ALA A 85 -24.91 -7.24 -14.04
N LEU A 86 -25.10 -6.44 -15.09
CA LEU A 86 -24.52 -6.69 -16.41
C LEU A 86 -23.01 -6.42 -16.43
N PHE A 87 -22.53 -5.43 -15.67
CA PHE A 87 -21.10 -5.14 -15.58
C PHE A 87 -20.30 -6.36 -15.12
N GLY A 88 -20.81 -7.09 -14.13
CA GLY A 88 -20.20 -8.33 -13.64
C GLY A 88 -20.19 -9.49 -14.65
N GLN A 89 -20.94 -9.38 -15.75
CA GLN A 89 -21.01 -10.40 -16.81
C GLN A 89 -20.12 -10.08 -18.02
N VAL A 90 -19.39 -8.95 -18.00
CA VAL A 90 -18.48 -8.53 -19.07
C VAL A 90 -17.07 -8.37 -18.49
N PRO A 91 -16.25 -9.45 -18.48
CA PRO A 91 -14.92 -9.45 -17.86
C PRO A 91 -13.99 -8.35 -18.37
N GLU A 92 -14.14 -7.95 -19.64
CA GLU A 92 -13.36 -6.88 -20.26
C GLU A 92 -13.51 -5.55 -19.53
N LEU A 93 -14.69 -5.26 -18.98
CA LEU A 93 -14.94 -4.03 -18.22
C LEU A 93 -14.23 -4.06 -16.86
N ARG A 94 -14.16 -5.22 -16.22
CA ARG A 94 -13.38 -5.40 -14.99
C ARG A 94 -11.90 -5.18 -15.28
N THR A 95 -11.38 -5.77 -16.35
CA THR A 95 -10.00 -5.54 -16.81
C THR A 95 -9.74 -4.06 -17.07
N ALA A 96 -10.70 -3.33 -17.65
CA ALA A 96 -10.56 -1.88 -17.85
C ALA A 96 -10.43 -1.11 -16.54
N VAL A 97 -11.20 -1.46 -15.51
CA VAL A 97 -11.09 -0.81 -14.19
C VAL A 97 -9.76 -1.17 -13.51
N GLU A 98 -9.38 -2.44 -13.50
CA GLU A 98 -8.16 -2.93 -12.84
C GLU A 98 -6.87 -2.49 -13.54
N THR A 99 -6.91 -2.20 -14.84
CA THR A 99 -5.76 -1.72 -15.62
C THR A 99 -5.77 -0.22 -15.87
N GLY A 100 -6.88 0.46 -15.58
CA GLY A 100 -7.00 1.91 -15.68
C GLY A 100 -6.10 2.66 -14.68
N PRO A 101 -6.08 3.99 -14.74
CA PRO A 101 -5.23 4.82 -13.88
C PRO A 101 -5.35 4.52 -12.39
N ALA A 102 -6.58 4.36 -11.90
CA ALA A 102 -6.90 4.01 -10.52
C ALA A 102 -6.75 2.51 -10.20
N GLY A 103 -6.33 1.69 -11.16
CA GLY A 103 -6.22 0.24 -11.03
C GLY A 103 -5.31 -0.23 -9.89
N ALA A 104 -4.33 0.60 -9.50
CA ALA A 104 -3.48 0.34 -8.33
C ALA A 104 -4.29 0.31 -7.02
N TYR A 105 -5.27 1.19 -6.85
CA TYR A 105 -6.16 1.16 -5.67
C TYR A 105 -6.90 -0.18 -5.62
N TRP A 106 -7.49 -0.58 -6.74
CA TRP A 106 -8.26 -1.82 -6.86
C TRP A 106 -7.42 -3.06 -6.60
N LYS A 107 -6.35 -3.27 -7.37
CA LYS A 107 -5.56 -4.50 -7.34
C LYS A 107 -4.72 -4.64 -6.08
N ASN A 108 -4.11 -3.54 -5.61
CA ASN A 108 -3.13 -3.63 -4.53
C ASN A 108 -3.80 -3.55 -3.15
N THR A 109 -5.06 -3.10 -3.06
CA THR A 109 -5.68 -2.82 -1.75
C THR A 109 -7.15 -3.20 -1.68
N LEU A 110 -8.01 -2.62 -2.53
CA LEU A 110 -9.46 -2.75 -2.34
C LEU A 110 -9.94 -4.19 -2.57
N LEU A 111 -9.61 -4.79 -3.72
CA LEU A 111 -10.09 -6.12 -4.08
C LEU A 111 -9.54 -7.22 -3.15
N PRO A 112 -8.23 -7.24 -2.79
CA PRO A 112 -7.72 -8.22 -1.82
C PRO A 112 -8.43 -8.16 -0.46
N LEU A 113 -8.73 -6.96 0.05
CA LEU A 113 -9.44 -6.78 1.32
C LEU A 113 -10.92 -7.18 1.20
N GLU A 114 -11.57 -6.83 0.09
CA GLU A 114 -12.95 -7.23 -0.21
C GLU A 114 -13.07 -8.75 -0.31
N GLN A 115 -12.21 -9.43 -1.05
CA GLN A 115 -12.24 -10.89 -1.19
C GLN A 115 -12.14 -11.61 0.16
N ARG A 116 -11.48 -10.99 1.13
CA ARG A 116 -11.30 -11.53 2.50
C ARG A 116 -12.42 -11.12 3.47
N GLY A 117 -13.41 -10.36 3.01
CA GLY A 117 -14.54 -9.91 3.84
C GLY A 117 -14.16 -8.87 4.89
N VAL A 118 -13.03 -8.20 4.70
CA VAL A 118 -12.46 -7.29 5.71
C VAL A 118 -13.29 -6.01 5.83
N PHE A 119 -13.71 -5.43 4.71
CA PHE A 119 -14.61 -4.26 4.74
C PHE A 119 -15.99 -4.62 5.27
N ASP A 120 -16.54 -5.79 4.93
CA ASP A 120 -17.82 -6.25 5.48
C ASP A 120 -17.75 -6.35 7.01
N ALA A 121 -16.65 -6.87 7.56
CA ALA A 121 -16.45 -6.96 9.00
C ALA A 121 -16.36 -5.58 9.67
N ALA A 122 -15.66 -4.62 9.05
CA ALA A 122 -15.58 -3.25 9.54
C ALA A 122 -16.94 -2.53 9.52
N LEU A 123 -17.69 -2.62 8.42
CA LEU A 123 -19.01 -2.01 8.26
C LEU A 123 -20.04 -2.61 9.23
N ALA A 124 -20.02 -3.92 9.40
CA ALA A 124 -20.91 -4.62 10.33
C ALA A 124 -20.50 -4.51 11.80
N ARG A 125 -19.40 -3.80 12.11
CA ARG A 125 -18.77 -3.74 13.45
C ARG A 125 -18.58 -5.14 14.07
N LYS A 126 -18.12 -6.10 13.26
CA LYS A 126 -17.83 -7.46 13.71
C LYS A 126 -16.43 -7.50 14.34
N PRO A 127 -16.26 -8.04 15.56
CA PRO A 127 -14.95 -8.22 16.15
C PRO A 127 -14.26 -9.41 15.46
N VAL A 128 -13.26 -9.10 14.63
CA VAL A 128 -12.41 -10.09 13.95
C VAL A 128 -10.95 -9.73 14.18
N PHE A 129 -10.07 -10.73 14.12
CA PHE A 129 -8.63 -10.47 14.17
C PHE A 129 -8.23 -9.54 13.00
N PRO A 130 -7.37 -8.52 13.23
CA PRO A 130 -6.97 -7.58 12.20
C PRO A 130 -6.39 -8.28 10.96
N TYR A 131 -6.78 -7.85 9.77
CA TYR A 131 -6.21 -8.41 8.54
C TYR A 131 -4.70 -8.15 8.42
N SER A 132 -4.22 -7.02 8.93
CA SER A 132 -2.79 -6.68 9.00
C SER A 132 -2.37 -6.17 10.38
N VAL A 133 -1.22 -6.62 10.87
CA VAL A 133 -0.63 -6.23 12.15
C VAL A 133 0.80 -5.73 11.93
N GLY A 134 1.04 -4.46 12.24
CA GLY A 134 2.39 -3.89 12.27
C GLY A 134 3.01 -4.03 13.65
N LEU A 135 4.17 -4.66 13.77
CA LEU A 135 4.92 -4.70 15.02
C LEU A 135 6.05 -3.69 14.98
N TYR A 136 6.16 -2.82 15.99
CA TYR A 136 7.14 -1.73 16.07
C TYR A 136 8.22 -2.00 17.13
N PRO A 137 9.17 -2.93 16.86
CA PRO A 137 10.06 -3.46 17.88
C PRO A 137 11.29 -2.59 18.16
N GLY A 138 11.60 -1.62 17.29
CA GLY A 138 12.84 -0.84 17.40
C GLY A 138 12.83 0.06 18.64
N PRO A 139 13.80 -0.04 19.57
CA PRO A 139 13.89 0.87 20.71
C PRO A 139 14.45 2.25 20.35
N THR A 140 15.16 2.38 19.23
CA THR A 140 15.81 3.64 18.82
C THR A 140 15.88 3.78 17.30
N CYS A 141 16.18 4.97 16.80
CA CYS A 141 16.59 5.17 15.41
C CYS A 141 17.77 6.14 15.34
N MET A 142 18.77 5.81 14.53
CA MET A 142 20.00 6.59 14.35
C MET A 142 19.86 7.77 13.39
N PHE A 143 18.73 7.85 12.68
CA PHE A 143 18.40 8.92 11.74
C PHE A 143 17.43 9.94 12.35
N ARG A 144 17.38 11.12 11.75
CA ARG A 144 16.46 12.22 12.06
C ARG A 144 15.89 12.74 10.74
N CYS A 145 15.16 11.87 10.04
CA CYS A 145 14.67 12.20 8.71
C CYS A 145 13.70 13.38 8.78
N HIS A 146 13.86 14.40 7.92
CA HIS A 146 13.04 15.63 7.99
C HIS A 146 11.54 15.40 7.74
N PHE A 147 11.18 14.32 7.04
CA PHE A 147 9.79 13.93 6.77
C PHE A 147 9.25 12.91 7.79
N CYS A 148 10.08 12.37 8.68
CA CYS A 148 9.62 11.40 9.65
C CYS A 148 8.85 12.12 10.76
N VAL A 149 7.58 11.77 10.94
CA VAL A 149 6.72 12.41 11.94
C VAL A 149 7.19 12.17 13.38
N ARG A 150 7.98 11.11 13.63
CA ARG A 150 8.50 10.81 14.98
C ARG A 150 9.17 12.03 15.59
N VAL A 151 8.85 12.31 16.86
CA VAL A 151 9.54 13.31 17.66
C VAL A 151 11.05 13.03 17.73
N THR A 152 11.85 14.06 17.43
CA THR A 152 13.31 13.95 17.45
C THR A 152 13.81 13.56 18.84
N GLY A 153 14.51 12.42 18.92
CA GLY A 153 15.08 11.92 20.17
C GLY A 153 14.21 10.88 20.89
N ALA A 154 12.97 10.65 20.42
CA ALA A 154 12.11 9.61 20.94
C ALA A 154 12.78 8.22 20.84
N ARG A 155 12.63 7.44 21.92
CA ARG A 155 13.21 6.12 22.13
C ARG A 155 12.45 5.41 23.24
N TYR A 156 12.41 4.09 23.17
CA TYR A 156 11.95 3.27 24.29
C TYR A 156 13.10 3.01 25.27
N ASP A 157 12.74 2.84 26.55
CA ASP A 157 13.71 2.45 27.57
C ASP A 157 14.22 1.02 27.29
N PRO A 158 15.53 0.75 27.35
CA PRO A 158 16.06 -0.60 27.13
C PRO A 158 15.46 -1.68 28.03
N SER A 159 14.98 -1.33 29.23
CA SER A 159 14.30 -2.27 30.13
C SER A 159 12.96 -2.80 29.59
N ALA A 160 12.36 -2.11 28.62
CA ALA A 160 11.13 -2.57 27.96
C ALA A 160 11.37 -3.69 26.94
N LEU A 161 12.61 -3.96 26.52
CA LEU A 161 12.90 -4.87 25.42
C LEU A 161 12.48 -6.31 25.69
N ASP A 162 12.78 -6.86 26.86
CA ASP A 162 12.48 -8.26 27.15
C ASP A 162 10.98 -8.51 27.23
N ALA A 163 10.27 -7.64 27.97
CA ALA A 163 8.81 -7.70 28.07
C ALA A 163 8.12 -7.43 26.73
N GLY A 164 8.57 -6.42 25.98
CA GLY A 164 8.05 -6.09 24.66
C GLY A 164 8.27 -7.20 23.65
N ASN A 165 9.44 -7.84 23.64
CA ASN A 165 9.71 -8.99 22.78
C ASN A 165 8.85 -10.22 23.16
N ALA A 166 8.62 -10.46 24.45
CA ALA A 166 7.71 -11.52 24.89
C ALA A 166 6.26 -11.24 24.44
N MET A 167 5.79 -10.00 24.56
CA MET A 167 4.49 -9.56 24.07
C MET A 167 4.37 -9.70 22.55
N PHE A 168 5.39 -9.32 21.78
CA PHE A 168 5.35 -9.51 20.32
C PHE A 168 5.27 -10.99 19.93
N ARG A 169 5.91 -11.90 20.68
CA ARG A 169 5.75 -13.34 20.46
C ARG A 169 4.30 -13.77 20.67
N SER A 170 3.64 -13.31 21.73
CA SER A 170 2.23 -13.66 21.94
C SER A 170 1.31 -13.09 20.87
N VAL A 171 1.56 -11.86 20.39
CA VAL A 171 0.81 -11.29 19.25
C VAL A 171 1.01 -12.13 17.98
N ILE A 172 2.23 -12.60 17.72
CA ILE A 172 2.52 -13.48 16.58
C ILE A 172 1.70 -14.77 16.71
N ASP A 173 1.68 -15.40 17.89
CA ASP A 173 0.96 -16.66 18.14
C ASP A 173 -0.55 -16.55 17.84
N GLU A 174 -1.15 -15.37 17.98
CA GLU A 174 -2.56 -15.13 17.70
C GLU A 174 -2.89 -15.01 16.20
N ILE A 175 -1.90 -14.76 15.33
CA ILE A 175 -2.15 -14.50 13.91
C ILE A 175 -2.74 -15.76 13.24
N PRO A 176 -3.91 -15.67 12.57
CA PRO A 176 -4.52 -16.83 11.92
C PRO A 176 -3.70 -17.37 10.74
N ALA A 177 -3.51 -18.69 10.70
CA ALA A 177 -2.74 -19.38 9.65
C ALA A 177 -3.24 -19.13 8.20
N GLY A 178 -4.49 -18.69 8.02
CA GLY A 178 -5.09 -18.39 6.70
C GLY A 178 -4.56 -17.12 6.02
N ASN A 179 -3.69 -16.34 6.70
CA ASN A 179 -3.08 -15.13 6.14
C ASN A 179 -1.56 -15.05 6.47
N PRO A 180 -0.69 -15.75 5.72
CA PRO A 180 0.75 -15.73 5.95
C PRO A 180 1.38 -14.33 5.88
N SER A 181 0.76 -13.39 5.17
CA SER A 181 1.25 -12.01 5.00
C SER A 181 0.63 -11.01 5.97
N ALA A 182 -0.03 -11.49 7.02
CA ALA A 182 -0.74 -10.64 7.98
C ALA A 182 0.18 -9.69 8.76
N MET A 183 1.50 -9.90 8.82
CA MET A 183 2.37 -9.08 9.66
C MET A 183 3.65 -8.58 9.00
N TYR A 184 4.15 -7.46 9.53
CA TYR A 184 5.45 -6.87 9.18
C TYR A 184 6.08 -6.20 10.40
N PHE A 185 7.41 -6.09 10.39
CA PHE A 185 8.18 -5.32 11.36
C PHE A 185 8.50 -3.93 10.78
N SER A 186 8.19 -2.86 11.51
CA SER A 186 8.44 -1.48 11.09
C SER A 186 8.45 -0.52 12.29
N GLY A 187 7.92 0.69 12.13
CA GLY A 187 7.66 1.68 13.18
C GLY A 187 8.55 2.90 13.10
N GLY A 188 8.18 3.97 13.81
CA GLY A 188 8.90 5.25 13.85
C GLY A 188 10.35 5.16 14.34
N LEU A 189 10.78 3.99 14.81
CA LEU A 189 12.13 3.65 15.21
C LEU A 189 12.67 2.49 14.34
N GLU A 190 13.96 2.20 14.40
CA GLU A 190 14.58 1.25 13.47
C GLU A 190 14.51 -0.20 14.02
N PRO A 191 13.80 -1.13 13.36
CA PRO A 191 13.66 -2.51 13.84
C PRO A 191 14.99 -3.22 14.07
N LEU A 192 16.00 -3.00 13.21
CA LEU A 192 17.32 -3.64 13.36
C LEU A 192 18.09 -3.17 14.60
N THR A 193 17.59 -2.17 15.34
CA THR A 193 18.15 -1.79 16.65
C THR A 193 17.66 -2.67 17.79
N ASN A 194 16.64 -3.51 17.57
CA ASN A 194 16.21 -4.49 18.56
C ASN A 194 17.09 -5.76 18.45
N PRO A 195 17.81 -6.15 19.53
CA PRO A 195 18.68 -7.34 19.50
C PRO A 195 17.90 -8.68 19.46
N GLY A 196 16.59 -8.66 19.73
CA GLY A 196 15.69 -9.81 19.67
C GLY A 196 14.93 -9.96 18.34
N LEU A 197 15.10 -9.04 17.37
CA LEU A 197 14.35 -9.06 16.12
C LEU A 197 14.51 -10.39 15.36
N GLY A 198 15.72 -10.95 15.32
CA GLY A 198 15.95 -12.25 14.68
C GLY A 198 15.15 -13.38 15.33
N SER A 199 14.98 -13.36 16.65
CA SER A 199 14.17 -14.36 17.35
C SER A 199 12.69 -14.22 17.06
N LEU A 200 12.20 -12.98 16.90
CA LEU A 200 10.82 -12.70 16.48
C LEU A 200 10.58 -13.12 15.02
N ALA A 201 11.53 -12.85 14.13
CA ALA A 201 11.46 -13.25 12.73
C ALA A 201 11.41 -14.77 12.57
N ALA A 202 12.29 -15.51 13.26
CA ALA A 202 12.26 -16.97 13.27
C ALA A 202 10.92 -17.50 13.81
N HIS A 203 10.45 -16.94 14.94
CA HIS A 203 9.17 -17.36 15.55
C HIS A 203 7.97 -17.15 14.61
N ALA A 204 7.89 -16.00 13.93
CA ALA A 204 6.86 -15.74 12.94
C ALA A 204 6.92 -16.72 11.75
N THR A 205 8.12 -17.02 11.25
CA THR A 205 8.31 -17.96 10.14
C THR A 205 7.96 -19.39 10.55
N ASP A 206 8.34 -19.83 11.75
CA ASP A 206 7.98 -21.14 12.30
C ASP A 206 6.46 -21.30 12.51
N HIS A 207 5.77 -20.18 12.75
CA HIS A 207 4.30 -20.11 12.80
C HIS A 207 3.64 -20.02 11.40
N GLY A 208 4.43 -20.19 10.32
CA GLY A 208 3.93 -20.22 8.95
C GLY A 208 3.66 -18.85 8.33
N LEU A 209 4.14 -17.77 8.95
CA LEU A 209 4.02 -16.41 8.43
C LEU A 209 5.18 -16.07 7.49
N ARG A 210 5.01 -14.97 6.75
CA ARG A 210 5.98 -14.41 5.79
C ARG A 210 6.37 -12.99 6.21
N PRO A 211 7.08 -12.84 7.35
CA PRO A 211 7.35 -11.52 7.91
C PRO A 211 8.25 -10.69 7.00
N THR A 212 7.85 -9.44 6.74
CA THR A 212 8.68 -8.44 6.07
C THR A 212 9.22 -7.45 7.09
N VAL A 213 10.48 -7.04 6.99
CA VAL A 213 11.02 -5.93 7.77
C VAL A 213 11.17 -4.67 6.90
N TYR A 214 10.68 -3.55 7.41
CA TYR A 214 10.93 -2.22 6.86
C TYR A 214 12.07 -1.60 7.66
N THR A 215 13.21 -1.40 7.02
CA THR A 215 14.44 -0.97 7.68
C THR A 215 15.14 0.09 6.86
N ASN A 216 15.96 0.90 7.50
CA ASN A 216 16.88 1.79 6.82
C ASN A 216 18.23 1.14 6.45
N SER A 217 18.43 -0.14 6.78
CA SER A 217 19.61 -0.97 6.47
C SER A 217 20.96 -0.44 6.96
N PHE A 218 20.99 0.61 7.79
CA PHE A 218 22.23 1.13 8.37
C PHE A 218 22.87 0.12 9.36
N ALA A 219 22.02 -0.67 10.02
CA ALA A 219 22.41 -1.75 10.93
C ALA A 219 22.42 -3.14 10.28
N LEU A 220 22.13 -3.29 8.97
CA LEU A 220 22.15 -4.56 8.24
C LEU A 220 23.60 -5.02 7.94
N THR A 221 24.38 -5.17 9.00
CA THR A 221 25.79 -5.57 8.94
C THR A 221 25.91 -7.08 9.04
N GLU A 222 26.98 -7.66 8.50
CA GLU A 222 27.32 -9.08 8.67
C GLU A 222 27.30 -9.50 10.14
N ARG A 223 27.90 -8.70 11.03
CA ARG A 223 27.87 -8.93 12.48
C ARG A 223 26.45 -8.96 13.06
N THR A 224 25.52 -8.17 12.53
CA THR A 224 24.11 -8.20 12.99
C THR A 224 23.43 -9.48 12.54
N LEU A 225 23.68 -9.92 11.29
CA LEU A 225 23.16 -11.18 10.76
C LEU A 225 23.73 -12.40 11.50
N GLU A 226 25.02 -12.37 11.89
CA GLU A 226 25.66 -13.41 12.71
C GLU A 226 25.04 -13.50 14.11
N ARG A 227 24.78 -12.35 14.74
CA ARG A 227 24.20 -12.27 16.09
C ARG A 227 22.72 -12.61 16.12
N GLN A 228 22.03 -12.42 15.00
CA GLN A 228 20.59 -12.60 14.88
C GLN A 228 20.27 -13.51 13.68
N PRO A 229 20.67 -14.80 13.73
CA PRO A 229 20.56 -15.71 12.59
C PRO A 229 19.11 -15.90 12.11
N GLY A 230 18.12 -15.72 12.99
CA GLY A 230 16.70 -15.78 12.62
C GLY A 230 16.24 -14.68 11.65
N LEU A 231 17.03 -13.63 11.42
CA LEU A 231 16.77 -12.66 10.34
C LEU A 231 16.81 -13.31 8.95
N TRP A 232 17.53 -14.44 8.80
CA TRP A 232 17.53 -15.21 7.55
C TRP A 232 16.19 -15.92 7.28
N GLY A 233 15.29 -15.97 8.26
CA GLY A 233 13.94 -16.50 8.11
C GLY A 233 12.92 -15.49 7.59
N LEU A 234 13.29 -14.21 7.42
CA LEU A 234 12.40 -13.18 6.89
C LEU A 234 11.90 -13.57 5.48
N HIS A 235 10.71 -13.10 5.11
CA HIS A 235 10.24 -13.21 3.74
C HIS A 235 10.86 -12.12 2.85
N ALA A 236 10.93 -10.90 3.36
CA ALA A 236 11.48 -9.77 2.64
C ALA A 236 12.14 -8.74 3.55
N ILE A 237 13.13 -8.04 3.00
CA ILE A 237 13.73 -6.83 3.55
C ILE A 237 13.39 -5.68 2.59
N ARG A 238 12.61 -4.71 3.06
CA ARG A 238 12.35 -3.47 2.34
C ARG A 238 13.20 -2.36 2.93
N THR A 239 14.22 -1.93 2.19
CA THR A 239 15.12 -0.86 2.61
C THR A 239 14.56 0.50 2.20
N SER A 240 14.33 1.40 3.15
CA SER A 240 14.03 2.80 2.86
C SER A 240 15.30 3.52 2.38
N LEU A 241 15.35 3.86 1.09
CA LEU A 241 16.47 4.60 0.50
C LEU A 241 16.18 6.10 0.55
N TYR A 242 17.04 6.84 1.25
CA TYR A 242 16.88 8.27 1.51
C TYR A 242 17.74 9.17 0.60
N GLY A 243 18.16 8.66 -0.55
CA GLY A 243 19.08 9.31 -1.48
C GLY A 243 19.96 8.30 -2.22
N LEU A 244 20.88 8.77 -3.05
CA LEU A 244 21.80 7.93 -3.83
C LEU A 244 23.27 8.35 -3.67
N ASN A 245 23.55 9.25 -2.74
CA ASN A 245 24.89 9.65 -2.32
C ASN A 245 24.88 10.13 -0.86
N ASP A 246 26.07 10.32 -0.27
CA ASP A 246 26.22 10.73 1.12
C ASP A 246 25.64 12.14 1.39
N GLU A 247 25.67 13.04 0.41
CA GLU A 247 25.13 14.40 0.53
C GLU A 247 23.59 14.37 0.64
N GLU A 248 22.92 13.67 -0.27
CA GLU A 248 21.46 13.50 -0.24
C GLU A 248 21.00 12.77 1.02
N TYR A 249 21.73 11.74 1.44
CA TYR A 249 21.43 11.05 2.70
C TYR A 249 21.60 11.96 3.91
N GLU A 250 22.64 12.80 3.95
CA GLU A 250 22.83 13.74 5.06
C GLU A 250 21.71 14.78 5.09
N GLN A 251 21.35 15.36 3.94
CA GLN A 251 20.22 16.29 3.81
C GLN A 251 18.92 15.65 4.30
N THR A 252 18.70 14.39 3.94
CA THR A 252 17.46 13.70 4.24
C THR A 252 17.40 13.22 5.70
N THR A 253 18.47 12.58 6.18
CA THR A 253 18.50 11.81 7.45
C THR A 253 19.19 12.53 8.60
N GLY A 254 19.90 13.63 8.33
CA GLY A 254 20.76 14.33 9.28
C GLY A 254 22.04 13.58 9.65
N LYS A 255 22.37 12.46 8.99
CA LYS A 255 23.54 11.62 9.34
C LYS A 255 24.60 11.60 8.23
N LYS A 256 25.78 12.13 8.58
CA LYS A 256 26.99 12.09 7.75
C LYS A 256 27.41 10.69 7.36
N ALA A 257 27.87 10.53 6.11
CA ALA A 257 28.45 9.30 5.55
C ALA A 257 27.54 8.05 5.70
N ALA A 258 26.22 8.26 5.76
CA ALA A 258 25.27 7.19 5.99
C ALA A 258 25.01 6.34 4.75
N PHE A 259 24.95 6.96 3.56
CA PHE A 259 24.68 6.24 2.32
C PHE A 259 25.76 5.22 2.03
N ARG A 260 27.04 5.60 2.15
CA ARG A 260 28.16 4.69 1.92
C ARG A 260 28.04 3.43 2.76
N ARG A 261 27.71 3.59 4.05
CA ARG A 261 27.52 2.45 4.94
C ARG A 261 26.32 1.59 4.54
N VAL A 262 25.18 2.21 4.21
CA VAL A 262 23.99 1.48 3.73
C VAL A 262 24.30 0.72 2.45
N ARG A 263 25.00 1.34 1.49
CA ARG A 263 25.44 0.68 0.26
C ARG A 263 26.35 -0.51 0.54
N GLU A 264 27.38 -0.37 1.36
CA GLU A 264 28.29 -1.49 1.67
C GLU A 264 27.57 -2.63 2.42
N ASN A 265 26.63 -2.30 3.32
CA ASN A 265 25.78 -3.28 3.98
C ASN A 265 24.92 -4.06 2.97
N LEU A 266 24.27 -3.35 2.04
CA LEU A 266 23.44 -3.97 0.99
C LEU A 266 24.29 -4.84 0.05
N ARG A 267 25.48 -4.38 -0.36
CA ARG A 267 26.43 -5.17 -1.17
C ARG A 267 26.85 -6.45 -0.44
N ARG A 268 27.21 -6.35 0.85
CA ARG A 268 27.60 -7.54 1.64
C ARG A 268 26.42 -8.47 1.89
N PHE A 269 25.23 -7.94 2.16
CA PHE A 269 24.02 -8.75 2.28
C PHE A 269 23.70 -9.49 0.99
N GLN A 270 23.82 -8.84 -0.18
CA GLN A 270 23.65 -9.48 -1.49
C GLN A 270 24.59 -10.68 -1.68
N GLN A 271 25.87 -10.52 -1.34
CA GLN A 271 26.86 -11.60 -1.38
C GLN A 271 26.49 -12.76 -0.44
N LEU A 272 26.22 -12.44 0.83
CA LEU A 272 25.81 -13.43 1.83
C LEU A 272 24.51 -14.15 1.44
N ARG A 273 23.57 -13.44 0.84
CA ARG A 273 22.30 -13.98 0.35
C ARG A 273 22.55 -15.00 -0.76
N ALA A 274 23.46 -14.70 -1.69
CA ALA A 274 23.86 -15.62 -2.75
C ALA A 274 24.63 -16.84 -2.21
N GLU A 275 25.63 -16.63 -1.34
CA GLU A 275 26.42 -17.68 -0.68
C GLU A 275 25.54 -18.68 0.09
N ARG A 276 24.44 -18.20 0.68
CA ARG A 276 23.49 -19.00 1.48
C ARG A 276 22.33 -19.57 0.66
N GLU A 277 22.23 -19.24 -0.63
CA GLU A 277 21.05 -19.54 -1.46
C GLU A 277 19.73 -19.07 -0.79
N SER A 278 19.80 -17.93 -0.08
CA SER A 278 18.69 -17.49 0.76
C SER A 278 17.52 -16.96 -0.10
N PRO A 279 16.27 -17.38 0.19
CA PRO A 279 15.08 -16.97 -0.56
C PRO A 279 14.56 -15.58 -0.19
N ILE A 280 15.22 -14.86 0.73
CA ILE A 280 14.79 -13.52 1.13
C ILE A 280 14.68 -12.62 -0.09
N ASN A 281 13.54 -11.94 -0.23
CA ASN A 281 13.38 -10.86 -1.20
C ASN A 281 14.01 -9.58 -0.64
N LEU A 282 14.89 -8.95 -1.40
CA LEU A 282 15.47 -7.66 -1.07
C LEU A 282 14.89 -6.62 -2.02
N GLY A 283 14.39 -5.53 -1.46
CA GLY A 283 13.88 -4.42 -2.26
C GLY A 283 13.98 -3.08 -1.55
N PHE A 284 13.51 -2.06 -2.25
CA PHE A 284 13.65 -0.67 -1.83
C PHE A 284 12.30 0.04 -1.71
N ALA A 285 12.20 0.97 -0.77
CA ALA A 285 11.22 2.04 -0.81
C ALA A 285 11.96 3.33 -1.16
N TYR A 286 11.54 3.99 -2.24
CA TYR A 286 12.15 5.22 -2.74
C TYR A 286 11.07 6.27 -2.99
N ILE A 287 11.30 7.47 -2.48
CA ILE A 287 10.39 8.60 -2.64
C ILE A 287 10.99 9.56 -3.66
N VAL A 288 10.25 9.83 -4.72
CA VAL A 288 10.57 10.88 -5.69
C VAL A 288 10.17 12.22 -5.07
N LEU A 289 11.19 13.04 -4.81
CA LEU A 289 11.02 14.39 -4.29
C LEU A 289 10.88 15.41 -5.44
N PRO A 290 10.23 16.57 -5.18
CA PRO A 290 10.14 17.67 -6.14
C PRO A 290 11.48 18.03 -6.80
N GLY A 291 11.46 18.21 -8.13
CA GLY A 291 12.64 18.53 -8.93
C GLY A 291 13.75 17.46 -8.93
N ARG A 292 13.49 16.24 -8.45
CA ARG A 292 14.45 15.14 -8.41
C ARG A 292 14.03 13.91 -9.23
N ALA A 293 13.08 14.07 -10.15
CA ALA A 293 12.57 12.95 -10.95
C ALA A 293 13.67 12.25 -11.77
N SER A 294 14.66 12.99 -12.27
CA SER A 294 15.81 12.44 -13.00
C SER A 294 16.65 11.44 -12.19
N ARG A 295 16.60 11.49 -10.84
CA ARG A 295 17.28 10.54 -9.96
C ARG A 295 16.76 9.11 -10.07
N LEU A 296 15.60 8.90 -10.67
CA LEU A 296 15.11 7.56 -10.97
C LEU A 296 16.11 6.77 -11.84
N LEU A 297 16.85 7.42 -12.75
CA LEU A 297 17.87 6.74 -13.55
C LEU A 297 19.07 6.32 -12.70
N ASP A 298 19.53 7.20 -11.81
CA ASP A 298 20.59 6.90 -10.84
C ASP A 298 20.19 5.74 -9.92
N LEU A 299 18.89 5.61 -9.58
CA LEU A 299 18.36 4.48 -8.81
C LEU A 299 18.51 3.16 -9.57
N VAL A 300 18.23 3.13 -10.87
CA VAL A 300 18.43 1.91 -11.67
C VAL A 300 19.91 1.53 -11.72
N ASP A 301 20.79 2.52 -11.91
CA ASP A 301 22.24 2.28 -11.93
C ASP A 301 22.73 1.75 -10.57
N PHE A 302 22.24 2.31 -9.46
CA PHE A 302 22.50 1.79 -8.11
C PHE A 302 22.01 0.34 -7.92
N ILE A 303 20.80 0.01 -8.39
CA ILE A 303 20.26 -1.35 -8.32
C ILE A 303 21.10 -2.32 -9.16
N ALA A 304 21.52 -1.91 -10.36
CA ALA A 304 22.39 -2.72 -11.21
C ALA A 304 23.74 -2.99 -10.53
N ASP A 305 24.35 -1.99 -9.89
CA ASP A 305 25.61 -2.17 -9.13
C ASP A 305 25.47 -3.17 -7.98
N LEU A 306 24.29 -3.24 -7.33
CA LEU A 306 23.98 -4.23 -6.30
C LEU A 306 23.71 -5.62 -6.87
N ASN A 307 23.17 -5.71 -8.09
CA ASN A 307 22.98 -6.98 -8.79
C ASN A 307 24.34 -7.60 -9.14
N ASP A 308 25.30 -6.80 -9.59
CA ASP A 308 26.67 -7.26 -9.90
C ASP A 308 27.36 -7.85 -8.66
N ALA A 309 27.10 -7.29 -7.48
CA ALA A 309 27.61 -7.83 -6.22
C ALA A 309 26.94 -9.16 -5.79
N GLY A 310 25.73 -9.44 -6.29
CA GLY A 310 24.89 -10.58 -5.88
C GLY A 310 25.18 -11.90 -6.60
N GLN A 311 26.23 -11.97 -7.44
CA GLN A 311 26.65 -13.21 -8.15
C GLN A 311 25.49 -13.97 -8.82
N GLY A 312 24.62 -13.24 -9.52
CA GLY A 312 23.42 -13.79 -10.17
C GLY A 312 22.11 -13.60 -9.40
N ARG A 313 22.17 -13.22 -8.12
CA ARG A 313 20.99 -12.83 -7.34
C ARG A 313 20.70 -11.34 -7.49
N THR A 314 19.54 -11.00 -8.03
CA THR A 314 19.11 -9.61 -8.28
C THR A 314 18.27 -9.06 -7.14
N ILE A 315 18.27 -7.73 -6.98
CA ILE A 315 17.23 -7.01 -6.24
C ILE A 315 15.85 -7.38 -6.83
N ASP A 316 14.90 -7.67 -5.95
CA ASP A 316 13.62 -8.28 -6.34
C ASP A 316 12.55 -7.22 -6.61
N PHE A 317 12.51 -6.14 -5.84
CA PHE A 317 11.46 -5.12 -5.98
C PHE A 317 11.88 -3.70 -5.60
N VAL A 318 11.15 -2.73 -6.12
CA VAL A 318 11.19 -1.33 -5.70
C VAL A 318 9.78 -0.74 -5.61
N ASN A 319 9.51 -0.10 -4.47
CA ASN A 319 8.30 0.68 -4.24
C ASN A 319 8.65 2.15 -4.51
N ILE A 320 8.15 2.70 -5.60
CA ILE A 320 8.30 4.11 -5.92
C ILE A 320 7.07 4.85 -5.40
N ARG A 321 7.30 5.87 -4.59
CA ARG A 321 6.27 6.80 -4.10
C ARG A 321 6.70 8.21 -4.46
N GLU A 322 5.78 9.13 -4.33
CA GLU A 322 5.94 10.55 -4.57
C GLU A 322 5.52 11.33 -3.34
N ASP A 323 6.26 12.38 -3.01
CA ASP A 323 5.89 13.27 -1.90
C ASP A 323 5.80 14.71 -2.38
N TYR A 324 4.58 15.10 -2.72
CA TYR A 324 4.19 16.47 -3.06
C TYR A 324 3.29 17.09 -2.00
N SER A 325 3.21 16.46 -0.81
CA SER A 325 2.27 16.81 0.26
C SER A 325 2.47 18.21 0.84
N GLY A 326 3.67 18.79 0.66
CA GLY A 326 3.98 20.16 1.08
C GLY A 326 3.41 21.28 0.21
N ARG A 327 2.56 20.98 -0.77
CA ARG A 327 1.95 21.97 -1.68
C ARG A 327 0.48 22.23 -1.33
N ASP A 328 0.07 23.50 -1.41
CA ASP A 328 -1.24 23.98 -0.96
C ASP A 328 -2.44 23.28 -1.62
N ASP A 329 -2.30 22.86 -2.88
CA ASP A 329 -3.34 22.16 -3.64
C ASP A 329 -3.07 20.66 -3.84
N GLY A 330 -1.97 20.14 -3.28
CA GLY A 330 -1.53 18.75 -3.44
C GLY A 330 -1.21 18.34 -4.88
N LYS A 331 -1.18 19.28 -5.83
CA LYS A 331 -1.01 19.00 -7.25
C LYS A 331 0.38 19.40 -7.75
N LEU A 332 0.81 18.68 -8.78
CA LEU A 332 1.97 19.07 -9.56
C LEU A 332 1.55 20.10 -10.62
N PRO A 333 2.27 21.23 -10.75
CA PRO A 333 2.19 22.08 -11.93
C PRO A 333 2.38 21.24 -13.19
N GLN A 334 1.72 21.63 -14.27
CA GLN A 334 1.70 20.87 -15.52
C GLN A 334 3.10 20.57 -16.07
N GLU A 335 4.05 21.50 -15.93
CA GLU A 335 5.44 21.30 -16.38
C GLU A 335 6.17 20.22 -15.58
N GLU A 336 6.14 20.29 -14.25
CA GLU A 336 6.79 19.28 -13.39
C GLU A 336 6.10 17.92 -13.49
N ARG A 337 4.79 17.91 -13.75
CA ARG A 337 4.06 16.70 -14.06
C ARG A 337 4.57 16.06 -15.35
N ALA A 338 4.78 16.85 -16.41
CA ALA A 338 5.32 16.36 -17.66
C ALA A 338 6.75 15.83 -17.48
N GLU A 339 7.59 16.55 -16.71
CA GLU A 339 8.94 16.09 -16.36
C GLU A 339 8.92 14.77 -15.59
N LEU A 340 8.06 14.63 -14.60
CA LEU A 340 7.91 13.39 -13.84
C LEU A 340 7.46 12.24 -14.74
N GLN A 341 6.50 12.47 -15.65
CA GLN A 341 6.03 11.45 -16.57
C GLN A 341 7.14 11.02 -17.55
N GLU A 342 7.91 11.97 -18.08
CA GLU A 342 9.06 11.69 -18.93
C GLU A 342 10.13 10.88 -18.18
N ALA A 343 10.45 11.26 -16.94
CA ALA A 343 11.39 10.55 -16.09
C ALA A 343 10.93 9.13 -15.76
N LEU A 344 9.63 8.91 -15.50
CA LEU A 344 9.07 7.57 -15.27
C LEU A 344 9.17 6.69 -16.51
N ASN A 345 8.92 7.25 -17.70
CA ASN A 345 9.07 6.50 -18.96
C ASN A 345 10.53 6.11 -19.20
N ALA A 346 11.46 7.05 -19.00
CA ALA A 346 12.90 6.79 -19.11
C ALA A 346 13.38 5.76 -18.07
N PHE A 347 12.83 5.82 -16.85
CA PHE A 347 13.06 4.84 -15.79
C PHE A 347 12.62 3.43 -16.21
N GLU A 348 11.39 3.27 -16.74
CA GLU A 348 10.91 1.95 -17.21
C GLU A 348 11.75 1.40 -18.38
N GLU A 349 12.22 2.26 -19.28
CA GLU A 349 13.14 1.86 -20.35
C GLU A 349 14.47 1.36 -19.77
N ARG A 350 15.08 2.14 -18.87
CA ARG A 350 16.35 1.77 -18.24
C ARG A 350 16.23 0.50 -17.38
N VAL A 351 15.10 0.30 -16.68
CA VAL A 351 14.84 -0.93 -15.92
C VAL A 351 14.80 -2.14 -16.86
N ARG A 352 14.09 -2.06 -17.99
CA ARG A 352 14.06 -3.15 -18.98
C ARG A 352 15.44 -3.50 -19.53
N GLU A 353 16.30 -2.50 -19.70
CA GLU A 353 17.67 -2.69 -20.19
C GLU A 353 18.60 -3.31 -19.14
N ARG A 354 18.61 -2.76 -17.91
CA ARG A 354 19.66 -3.05 -16.92
C ARG A 354 19.22 -4.01 -15.81
N THR A 355 17.92 -4.05 -15.51
CA THR A 355 17.37 -4.78 -14.35
C THR A 355 16.02 -5.45 -14.70
N PRO A 356 15.93 -6.25 -15.78
CA PRO A 356 14.65 -6.72 -16.33
C PRO A 356 13.81 -7.60 -15.38
N GLY A 357 14.41 -8.14 -14.32
CA GLY A 357 13.71 -8.91 -13.28
C GLY A 357 13.13 -8.07 -12.13
N LEU A 358 13.35 -6.76 -12.11
CA LEU A 358 12.91 -5.89 -11.03
C LEU A 358 11.39 -5.69 -11.06
N HIS A 359 10.71 -6.05 -9.97
CA HIS A 359 9.30 -5.71 -9.80
C HIS A 359 9.15 -4.26 -9.32
N ILE A 360 8.37 -3.45 -10.04
CA ILE A 360 8.10 -2.05 -9.67
C ILE A 360 6.67 -1.93 -9.17
N ASP A 361 6.53 -1.37 -7.96
CA ASP A 361 5.25 -0.98 -7.39
C ASP A 361 5.18 0.54 -7.25
N TYR A 362 4.35 1.19 -8.07
CA TYR A 362 4.13 2.64 -8.02
C TYR A 362 3.05 3.01 -6.99
N GLY A 363 3.22 4.16 -6.34
CA GLY A 363 2.17 4.78 -5.52
C GLY A 363 0.89 5.00 -6.32
N TYR A 364 -0.25 5.12 -5.64
CA TYR A 364 -1.54 5.12 -6.33
C TYR A 364 -1.70 6.29 -7.31
N ALA A 365 -1.36 7.51 -6.91
CA ALA A 365 -1.42 8.67 -7.80
C ALA A 365 -0.28 8.63 -8.83
N LEU A 366 0.94 8.22 -8.45
CA LEU A 366 2.04 8.00 -9.39
C LEU A 366 1.69 7.01 -10.51
N ASN A 367 1.00 5.91 -10.19
CA ASN A 367 0.53 4.96 -11.20
C ASN A 367 -0.44 5.63 -12.18
N SER A 368 -1.36 6.45 -11.67
CA SER A 368 -2.30 7.20 -12.51
C SER A 368 -1.57 8.20 -13.41
N LEU A 369 -0.62 8.93 -12.84
CA LEU A 369 0.19 9.95 -13.51
C LEU A 369 1.06 9.33 -14.61
N ARG A 370 1.65 8.16 -14.34
CA ARG A 370 2.37 7.33 -15.32
C ARG A 370 1.50 6.95 -16.51
N THR A 371 0.24 6.59 -16.28
CA THR A 371 -0.71 6.30 -17.37
C THR A 371 -1.21 7.54 -18.13
N GLY A 372 -0.79 8.74 -17.74
CA GLY A 372 -1.19 10.02 -18.35
C GLY A 372 -2.46 10.62 -17.79
N ALA A 373 -3.07 10.02 -16.76
CA ALA A 373 -4.24 10.57 -16.09
C ALA A 373 -3.83 11.60 -15.04
N ASP A 374 -4.65 12.63 -14.86
CA ASP A 374 -4.48 13.53 -13.72
C ASP A 374 -5.04 12.84 -12.48
N ALA A 375 -4.25 12.77 -11.42
CA ALA A 375 -4.68 12.17 -10.17
C ALA A 375 -4.07 12.93 -9.01
N GLU A 376 -4.92 13.24 -8.04
CA GLU A 376 -4.51 13.76 -6.75
C GLU A 376 -4.27 12.58 -5.79
N LEU A 377 -3.27 12.72 -4.93
CA LEU A 377 -3.12 11.82 -3.78
C LEU A 377 -4.35 11.96 -2.90
N LEU A 378 -5.03 10.84 -2.66
CA LEU A 378 -6.16 10.81 -1.75
C LEU A 378 -5.74 11.32 -0.36
N ARG A 379 -6.44 12.35 0.13
CA ARG A 379 -6.23 12.91 1.46
C ARG A 379 -7.56 13.08 2.19
N ILE A 380 -7.83 12.14 3.09
CA ILE A 380 -8.88 12.25 4.10
C ILE A 380 -8.60 13.47 4.96
N LYS A 381 -9.66 14.23 5.23
CA LYS A 381 -9.63 15.39 6.12
C LYS A 381 -10.19 14.94 7.48
N PRO A 382 -9.90 15.65 8.58
CA PRO A 382 -10.47 15.35 9.89
C PRO A 382 -12.00 15.12 9.85
N ALA A 383 -12.73 15.94 9.08
CA ALA A 383 -14.19 15.82 8.93
C ALA A 383 -14.66 14.55 8.19
N THR A 384 -13.78 13.86 7.47
CA THR A 384 -14.06 12.60 6.77
C THR A 384 -13.28 11.41 7.34
N MET A 385 -12.52 11.61 8.41
CA MET A 385 -11.98 10.51 9.20
C MET A 385 -13.13 9.73 9.84
N ARG A 386 -12.98 8.42 9.94
CA ARG A 386 -13.99 7.55 10.54
C ARG A 386 -13.79 7.53 12.04
N PRO A 387 -14.81 7.87 12.86
CA PRO A 387 -14.68 7.83 14.32
C PRO A 387 -14.29 6.43 14.82
N THR A 388 -14.82 5.37 14.19
CA THR A 388 -14.52 3.98 14.55
C THR A 388 -13.14 3.50 14.09
N ALA A 389 -12.41 4.32 13.32
CA ALA A 389 -11.26 3.89 12.52
C ALA A 389 -11.58 2.59 11.75
N HIS A 390 -10.66 1.61 11.79
CA HIS A 390 -10.82 0.31 11.13
C HIS A 390 -9.93 -0.80 11.73
N PRO A 391 -10.06 -1.14 13.03
CA PRO A 391 -9.19 -2.13 13.68
C PRO A 391 -9.31 -3.55 13.09
N GLN A 392 -10.42 -3.88 12.43
CA GLN A 392 -10.57 -5.13 11.67
C GLN A 392 -9.64 -5.20 10.46
N VAL A 393 -9.23 -4.05 9.92
CA VAL A 393 -8.41 -3.95 8.72
C VAL A 393 -6.94 -3.99 9.10
N ALA A 394 -6.50 -3.04 9.93
CA ALA A 394 -5.11 -2.96 10.35
C ALA A 394 -4.96 -2.31 11.72
N VAL A 395 -3.96 -2.76 12.46
CA VAL A 395 -3.50 -2.16 13.72
C VAL A 395 -1.98 -2.18 13.82
N GLN A 396 -1.44 -1.38 14.72
CA GLN A 396 -0.01 -1.33 15.01
C GLN A 396 0.22 -1.55 16.50
N VAL A 397 1.18 -2.42 16.84
CA VAL A 397 1.54 -2.73 18.22
C VAL A 397 2.95 -2.23 18.46
N ASP A 398 3.12 -1.34 19.45
CA ASP A 398 4.42 -0.82 19.84
C ASP A 398 5.15 -1.70 20.87
N LEU A 399 6.39 -1.34 21.22
CA LEU A 399 7.21 -2.10 22.17
C LEU A 399 6.61 -2.14 23.60
N LEU A 400 5.70 -1.21 23.93
CA LEU A 400 5.02 -1.14 25.22
C LEU A 400 3.68 -1.91 25.21
N GLY A 401 3.29 -2.46 24.05
CA GLY A 401 2.05 -3.20 23.85
C GLY A 401 0.85 -2.34 23.46
N ASP A 402 1.03 -1.02 23.27
CA ASP A 402 -0.07 -0.15 22.83
C ASP A 402 -0.50 -0.51 21.41
N VAL A 403 -1.82 -0.68 21.23
CA VAL A 403 -2.44 -1.02 19.96
C VAL A 403 -3.02 0.23 19.34
N TYR A 404 -2.37 0.77 18.32
CA TYR A 404 -2.79 1.96 17.60
C TYR A 404 -3.70 1.60 16.41
N LEU A 405 -4.69 2.47 16.17
CA LEU A 405 -5.68 2.35 15.11
C LEU A 405 -5.18 2.84 13.74
N TYR A 406 -4.14 3.69 13.73
CA TYR A 406 -3.53 4.25 12.54
C TYR A 406 -2.02 4.15 12.58
N ARG A 407 -1.41 3.98 11.40
CA ARG A 407 -0.01 3.57 11.29
C ARG A 407 0.96 4.55 11.93
N GLU A 408 0.84 5.81 11.59
CA GLU A 408 1.78 6.82 12.06
C GLU A 408 1.51 7.23 13.51
N ALA A 409 0.30 7.02 14.02
CA ALA A 409 0.01 7.21 15.45
C ALA A 409 0.87 6.32 16.36
N GLY A 410 1.31 5.14 15.88
CA GLY A 410 2.21 4.27 16.64
C GLY A 410 3.65 4.78 16.76
N PHE A 411 3.96 5.98 16.26
CA PHE A 411 5.29 6.57 16.40
C PHE A 411 5.39 7.25 17.78
N PRO A 412 6.49 7.01 18.51
CA PRO A 412 6.59 7.44 19.89
C PRO A 412 6.60 8.96 20.03
N ASP A 413 6.00 9.41 21.14
CA ASP A 413 5.92 10.79 21.62
C ASP A 413 5.14 11.77 20.72
N LEU A 414 4.42 11.28 19.69
CA LEU A 414 3.56 12.12 18.87
C LEU A 414 2.41 12.72 19.71
N ASP A 415 2.30 14.04 19.68
CA ASP A 415 1.21 14.75 20.35
C ASP A 415 -0.13 14.34 19.74
N GLY A 416 -1.14 14.11 20.59
CA GLY A 416 -2.46 13.64 20.17
C GLY A 416 -2.56 12.16 19.79
N ALA A 417 -1.46 11.47 19.47
CA ALA A 417 -1.50 10.09 18.96
C ALA A 417 -2.08 9.06 19.94
N THR A 418 -1.94 9.31 21.25
CA THR A 418 -2.49 8.44 22.30
C THR A 418 -4.02 8.31 22.26
N ARG A 419 -4.72 9.26 21.63
CA ARG A 419 -6.17 9.19 21.39
C ARG A 419 -6.54 8.03 20.45
N TYR A 420 -5.61 7.57 19.64
CA TYR A 420 -5.77 6.46 18.70
C TYR A 420 -5.31 5.10 19.24
N ILE A 421 -5.07 5.00 20.56
CA ILE A 421 -4.81 3.71 21.21
C ILE A 421 -6.15 3.02 21.48
N ALA A 422 -6.35 1.84 20.87
CA ALA A 422 -7.52 0.99 21.07
C ALA A 422 -7.51 0.30 22.44
N GLY A 423 -6.31 -0.07 22.91
CA GLY A 423 -6.02 -0.74 24.18
C GLY A 423 -4.55 -1.19 24.22
N ARG A 424 -4.21 -2.07 25.17
CA ARG A 424 -2.84 -2.54 25.37
C ARG A 424 -2.79 -4.07 25.49
N VAL A 425 -1.91 -4.70 24.73
CA VAL A 425 -1.59 -6.12 24.89
C VAL A 425 -0.75 -6.28 26.16
N THR A 426 -1.18 -7.18 27.04
CA THR A 426 -0.49 -7.50 28.30
C THR A 426 -0.36 -9.02 28.42
N PRO A 427 0.38 -9.55 29.41
CA PRO A 427 0.40 -10.99 29.67
C PRO A 427 -1.00 -11.60 29.89
N ASP A 428 -1.97 -10.80 30.33
CA ASP A 428 -3.34 -11.22 30.62
C ASP A 428 -4.37 -10.67 29.61
N THR A 429 -3.93 -10.01 28.53
CA THR A 429 -4.84 -9.41 27.54
C THR A 429 -4.27 -9.58 26.14
N SER A 430 -4.96 -10.36 25.31
CA SER A 430 -4.53 -10.67 23.95
C SER A 430 -4.86 -9.53 22.97
N LEU A 431 -4.22 -9.52 21.79
CA LEU A 431 -4.57 -8.57 20.73
C LEU A 431 -6.02 -8.75 20.24
N THR A 432 -6.46 -10.01 20.12
CA THR A 432 -7.86 -10.35 19.80
C THR A 432 -8.82 -9.71 20.81
N GLU A 433 -8.48 -9.74 22.10
CA GLU A 433 -9.32 -9.15 23.14
C GLU A 433 -9.33 -7.62 23.06
N VAL A 434 -8.17 -6.98 22.87
CA VAL A 434 -8.09 -5.52 22.68
C VAL A 434 -8.98 -5.05 21.52
N VAL A 435 -8.89 -5.74 20.37
CA VAL A 435 -9.67 -5.40 19.18
C VAL A 435 -11.16 -5.66 19.40
N ARG A 436 -11.51 -6.83 19.97
CA ARG A 436 -12.90 -7.17 20.28
C ARG A 436 -13.52 -6.15 21.22
N ASP A 437 -12.85 -5.82 22.33
CA ASP A 437 -13.34 -4.90 23.33
C ASP A 437 -13.55 -3.50 22.75
N PHE A 438 -12.61 -3.00 21.92
CA PHE A 438 -12.77 -1.72 21.21
C PHE A 438 -14.01 -1.71 20.31
N VAL A 439 -14.22 -2.78 19.54
CA VAL A 439 -15.34 -2.88 18.59
C VAL A 439 -16.68 -3.04 19.31
N GLU A 440 -16.78 -3.97 20.26
CA GLU A 440 -18.02 -4.30 20.95
C GLU A 440 -18.48 -3.19 21.89
N ARG A 441 -17.55 -2.44 22.51
CA ARG A 441 -17.91 -1.26 23.33
C ARG A 441 -18.31 -0.03 22.51
N GLY A 442 -18.23 -0.10 21.18
CA GLY A 442 -18.47 1.05 20.30
C GLY A 442 -17.38 2.13 20.45
N GLY A 443 -16.12 1.73 20.49
CA GLY A 443 -14.98 2.64 20.54
C GLY A 443 -14.98 3.61 19.37
N GLU A 444 -14.92 4.90 19.67
CA GLU A 444 -14.87 5.98 18.68
C GLU A 444 -13.87 7.05 19.11
N VAL A 445 -13.18 7.63 18.14
CA VAL A 445 -12.26 8.76 18.30
C VAL A 445 -12.77 9.90 17.42
N ALA A 446 -13.25 10.97 18.04
CA ALA A 446 -13.61 12.17 17.29
C ALA A 446 -12.31 12.82 16.79
N ALA A 447 -12.14 12.92 15.47
CA ALA A 447 -10.96 13.53 14.86
C ALA A 447 -10.94 15.05 15.10
N VAL A 448 -9.74 15.60 15.23
CA VAL A 448 -9.45 17.05 15.29
C VAL A 448 -8.45 17.42 14.21
N ASP A 449 -8.28 18.72 13.97
CA ASP A 449 -7.35 19.23 12.96
C ASP A 449 -5.92 18.71 13.22
N GLY A 450 -5.32 18.12 12.17
CA GLY A 450 -3.99 17.52 12.23
C GLY A 450 -3.99 16.00 12.46
N ASP A 451 -5.12 15.40 12.86
CA ASP A 451 -5.18 13.94 13.04
C ASP A 451 -5.01 13.17 11.71
N GLU A 452 -5.22 13.81 10.55
CA GLU A 452 -5.01 13.18 9.25
C GLU A 452 -3.55 12.78 9.01
N TYR A 453 -2.61 13.38 9.75
CA TYR A 453 -1.17 13.02 9.70
C TYR A 453 -0.87 11.69 10.37
N PHE A 454 -1.80 11.10 11.13
CA PHE A 454 -1.61 9.75 11.66
C PHE A 454 -1.86 8.65 10.64
N MET A 455 -2.53 8.99 9.53
CA MET A 455 -2.96 8.05 8.50
C MET A 455 -1.92 7.97 7.38
N ASP A 456 -1.34 6.79 7.19
CA ASP A 456 -0.49 6.56 6.01
C ASP A 456 -1.33 6.37 4.74
N GLY A 457 -0.68 6.24 3.58
CA GLY A 457 -1.37 6.03 2.31
C GLY A 457 -2.32 4.82 2.28
N PHE A 458 -2.08 3.77 3.08
CA PHE A 458 -2.99 2.64 3.19
C PHE A 458 -4.23 3.00 4.02
N ASP A 459 -4.05 3.62 5.18
CA ASP A 459 -5.14 4.08 6.06
C ASP A 459 -6.07 5.06 5.32
N GLN A 460 -5.49 5.96 4.52
CA GLN A 460 -6.21 6.90 3.66
C GLN A 460 -7.14 6.16 2.69
N VAL A 461 -6.61 5.18 1.96
CA VAL A 461 -7.35 4.39 0.96
C VAL A 461 -8.45 3.55 1.59
N VAL A 462 -8.15 2.85 2.69
CA VAL A 462 -9.12 2.04 3.43
C VAL A 462 -10.25 2.92 3.94
N THR A 463 -9.93 4.08 4.52
CA THR A 463 -10.92 5.02 5.04
C THR A 463 -11.82 5.56 3.94
N ALA A 464 -11.26 5.97 2.79
CA ALA A 464 -12.07 6.42 1.65
C ALA A 464 -13.00 5.32 1.13
N ARG A 465 -12.52 4.07 1.04
CA ARG A 465 -13.37 2.95 0.60
C ARG A 465 -14.49 2.67 1.59
N LEU A 466 -14.19 2.62 2.89
CA LEU A 466 -15.23 2.37 3.90
C LEU A 466 -16.27 3.51 3.91
N ASN A 467 -15.87 4.77 3.78
CA ASN A 467 -16.79 5.90 3.66
C ASN A 467 -17.69 5.80 2.43
N GLN A 468 -17.13 5.42 1.29
CA GLN A 468 -17.89 5.18 0.07
C GLN A 468 -18.91 4.05 0.29
N LEU A 469 -18.48 2.91 0.85
CA LEU A 469 -19.34 1.75 1.07
C LEU A 469 -20.47 2.04 2.08
N GLU A 470 -20.21 2.85 3.12
CA GLU A 470 -21.26 3.30 4.04
C GLU A 470 -22.26 4.23 3.37
N ARG A 471 -21.78 5.14 2.51
CA ARG A 471 -22.66 6.01 1.74
C ARG A 471 -23.52 5.19 0.78
N ASP A 472 -22.92 4.22 0.09
CA ASP A 472 -23.63 3.30 -0.79
C ASP A 472 -24.72 2.53 -0.02
N ALA A 473 -24.40 2.02 1.18
CA ALA A 473 -25.37 1.37 2.06
C ALA A 473 -26.53 2.31 2.43
N ALA A 474 -26.23 3.53 2.86
CA ALA A 474 -27.21 4.53 3.26
C ALA A 474 -28.13 4.96 2.10
N ASP A 475 -27.59 5.01 0.87
CA ASP A 475 -28.34 5.36 -0.34
C ASP A 475 -29.15 4.17 -0.91
N GLY A 476 -29.10 2.99 -0.27
CA GLY A 476 -29.88 1.81 -0.64
C GLY A 476 -29.18 0.88 -1.65
N TRP A 477 -27.86 0.94 -1.73
CA TRP A 477 -27.00 0.14 -2.60
C TRP A 477 -26.25 -0.98 -1.86
N GLU A 478 -26.68 -1.36 -0.65
CA GLU A 478 -26.05 -2.37 0.20
C GLU A 478 -25.69 -3.67 -0.54
N GLU A 479 -26.61 -4.23 -1.33
CA GLU A 479 -26.39 -5.49 -2.06
C GLU A 479 -25.44 -5.35 -3.26
N ALA A 480 -25.22 -4.12 -3.73
CA ALA A 480 -24.35 -3.82 -4.86
C ALA A 480 -23.00 -3.22 -4.44
N ARG A 481 -22.78 -3.00 -3.13
CA ARG A 481 -21.53 -2.47 -2.60
C ARG A 481 -20.43 -3.52 -2.85
N GLY A 482 -19.43 -3.16 -3.65
CA GLY A 482 -18.47 -4.13 -4.18
C GLY A 482 -18.94 -4.82 -5.46
N PHE A 483 -19.60 -4.11 -6.38
CA PHE A 483 -19.96 -4.65 -7.71
C PHE A 483 -18.75 -5.15 -8.55
N LEU A 484 -17.52 -4.83 -8.15
CA LEU A 484 -16.27 -5.36 -8.70
C LEU A 484 -15.73 -6.57 -7.93
N ARG A 485 -16.43 -7.07 -6.92
CA ARG A 485 -16.03 -8.25 -6.13
C ARG A 485 -15.97 -9.48 -7.03
#